data_AF-A0A5D3BH62-F1
#
_entry.id   AF-A0A5D3BH62-F1
#
_cell.length_a   1.000
_cell.length_b   1.000
_cell.length_c   1.000
_cell.angle_alpha   90.00
_cell.angle_beta   90.00
_cell.angle_gamma   90.00
#
_symmetry.space_group_name_H-M   'P 1'
#
loop_
_entity.id
_entity.type
_entity.pdbx_description
1 polymer ?
#
loop_
_entity_poly.entity_id
_entity_poly.type
_entity_poly.pdbx_seq_one_letter_code
_entity_poly.pdbx_strand_id
1 'polypeptide(L)'
;MAWCNLQSAAGGLTYTDNLLAAVPIGLLGLLLLVQATRVRFVFNNEALEVKIGDELVDSGENAFVGGKNRWKYSTFVNWELWWPSFPILVYFKETQTKPEGQVHFFPVIFNGKQLYDVMVERAGPSKTSGPKES
;
A
#
# COMPACT_ATOMS: atom_id res chain seq x y z
N MET A 1 -12.56 -5.47 5.64
CA MET A 1 -13.32 -6.33 4.70
C MET A 1 -12.43 -7.29 3.92
N ALA A 2 -11.26 -6.85 3.45
CA ALA A 2 -10.22 -7.66 2.81
C ALA A 2 -9.84 -9.01 3.47
N TRP A 3 -9.83 -9.06 4.81
CA TRP A 3 -9.45 -10.22 5.63
C TRP A 3 -10.36 -11.42 5.49
N CYS A 4 -11.66 -11.14 5.27
CA CYS A 4 -12.64 -12.18 5.10
C CYS A 4 -12.34 -12.96 3.82
N ASN A 5 -11.90 -12.32 2.74
CA ASN A 5 -11.81 -12.96 1.42
C ASN A 5 -10.58 -13.86 1.23
N LEU A 6 -9.42 -13.53 1.79
CA LEU A 6 -8.22 -14.37 1.69
C LEU A 6 -8.28 -15.58 2.64
N GLN A 7 -8.84 -15.38 3.84
CA GLN A 7 -9.15 -16.48 4.76
C GLN A 7 -10.31 -17.32 4.24
N SER A 8 -11.28 -16.71 3.54
CA SER A 8 -12.35 -17.45 2.84
C SER A 8 -11.82 -18.23 1.64
N ALA A 9 -10.82 -17.72 0.91
CA ALA A 9 -10.17 -18.46 -0.18
C ALA A 9 -9.33 -19.63 0.36
N ALA A 10 -8.54 -19.40 1.42
CA ALA A 10 -7.81 -20.47 2.11
C ALA A 10 -8.77 -21.49 2.76
N GLY A 11 -9.89 -21.03 3.32
CA GLY A 11 -10.97 -21.87 3.85
C GLY A 11 -11.67 -22.69 2.76
N GLY A 12 -11.93 -22.09 1.60
CA GLY A 12 -12.48 -22.76 0.42
C GLY A 12 -11.53 -23.81 -0.16
N LEU A 13 -10.22 -23.53 -0.20
CA LEU A 13 -9.21 -24.49 -0.64
C LEU A 13 -9.07 -25.66 0.34
N THR A 14 -9.13 -25.38 1.65
CA THR A 14 -9.19 -26.42 2.70
C THR A 14 -10.47 -27.25 2.58
N TYR A 15 -11.61 -26.64 2.24
CA TYR A 15 -12.87 -27.34 1.99
C TYR A 15 -12.81 -28.27 0.76
N THR A 16 -11.91 -27.99 -0.20
CA THR A 16 -11.66 -28.84 -1.38
C THR A 16 -10.48 -29.81 -1.20
N ASP A 17 -10.01 -30.05 0.03
CA ASP A 17 -8.84 -30.88 0.37
C ASP A 17 -7.52 -30.49 -0.34
N ASN A 18 -7.44 -29.27 -0.90
CA ASN A 18 -6.25 -28.76 -1.57
C ASN A 18 -5.30 -28.08 -0.57
N LEU A 19 -4.83 -28.85 0.41
CA LEU A 19 -3.95 -28.39 1.47
C LEU A 19 -2.61 -27.84 0.94
N LEU A 20 -2.10 -28.40 -0.17
CA LEU A 20 -0.85 -27.95 -0.78
C LEU A 20 -0.91 -26.50 -1.28
N ALA A 21 -2.07 -26.06 -1.78
CA ALA A 21 -2.29 -24.66 -2.16
C ALA A 21 -2.77 -23.79 -0.98
N ALA A 22 -3.58 -24.35 -0.07
CA ALA A 22 -4.16 -23.62 1.05
C ALA A 22 -3.09 -23.12 2.03
N VAL A 23 -2.09 -23.96 2.35
CA VAL A 23 -1.04 -23.64 3.33
C VAL A 23 -0.20 -22.43 2.90
N PRO A 24 0.43 -22.38 1.70
CA PRO A 24 1.22 -21.22 1.30
C PRO A 24 0.38 -19.95 1.15
N ILE A 25 -0.86 -20.04 0.66
CA ILE A 25 -1.76 -18.88 0.53
C ILE A 25 -2.18 -18.33 1.90
N GLY A 26 -2.51 -19.21 2.85
CA GLY A 26 -2.86 -18.84 4.21
C GLY A 26 -1.69 -18.19 4.96
N LEU A 27 -0.48 -18.75 4.85
CA LEU A 27 0.73 -18.19 5.43
C LEU A 27 1.09 -16.83 4.81
N LEU A 28 0.98 -16.69 3.49
CA LEU A 28 1.18 -15.40 2.82
C LEU A 28 0.15 -14.37 3.29
N GLY A 29 -1.13 -14.74 3.38
CA GLY A 29 -2.19 -13.87 3.91
C GLY A 29 -1.92 -13.41 5.34
N LEU A 30 -1.46 -14.31 6.21
CA LEU A 30 -1.11 -13.99 7.60
C LEU A 30 0.13 -13.08 7.67
N LEU A 31 1.17 -13.37 6.88
CA LEU A 31 2.37 -12.54 6.80
C LEU A 31 2.01 -11.12 6.36
N LEU A 32 1.22 -10.98 5.29
CA LEU A 32 0.78 -9.68 4.78
C LEU A 32 -0.09 -8.94 5.81
N LEU A 33 -0.90 -9.65 6.60
CA LEU A 33 -1.67 -9.07 7.70
C LEU A 33 -0.76 -8.46 8.77
N VAL A 34 0.25 -9.19 9.23
CA VAL A 34 1.18 -8.70 10.25
C VAL A 34 2.03 -7.54 9.71
N GLN A 35 2.47 -7.62 8.46
CA GLN A 35 3.30 -6.57 7.87
C GLN A 35 2.53 -5.28 7.69
N ALA A 36 1.27 -5.37 7.31
CA ALA A 36 0.47 -4.21 7.02
C ALA A 36 -0.07 -3.45 8.25
N THR A 37 -0.22 -4.11 9.40
CA THR A 37 -0.56 -3.40 10.64
C THR A 37 0.59 -2.54 11.15
N ARG A 38 1.81 -2.81 10.69
CA ARG A 38 3.03 -2.10 11.11
C ARG A 38 3.37 -0.90 10.24
N VAL A 39 2.83 -0.80 9.02
CA VAL A 39 3.10 0.30 8.09
C VAL A 39 2.01 1.36 8.20
N ARG A 40 2.40 2.59 8.54
CA ARG A 40 1.49 3.73 8.68
C ARG A 40 1.87 4.83 7.70
N PHE A 41 0.91 5.29 6.90
CA PHE A 41 1.09 6.46 6.05
C PHE A 41 0.69 7.70 6.83
N VAL A 42 1.58 8.69 6.85
CA VAL A 42 1.36 9.99 7.46
C VAL A 42 1.36 11.02 6.35
N PHE A 43 0.19 11.63 6.13
CA PHE A 43 -0.01 12.68 5.15
C PHE A 43 0.27 14.03 5.80
N ASN A 44 1.42 14.60 5.51
CA ASN A 44 1.73 15.98 5.89
C ASN A 44 1.21 16.94 4.82
N ASN A 45 1.37 18.24 5.05
CA ASN A 45 0.90 19.25 4.10
C ASN A 45 1.64 19.22 2.76
N GLU A 46 2.92 18.84 2.77
CA GLU A 46 3.80 18.92 1.60
C GLU A 46 4.38 17.56 1.18
N ALA A 47 4.28 16.54 2.03
CA ALA A 47 4.94 15.26 1.80
C ALA A 47 4.14 14.07 2.34
N LEU A 48 4.30 12.93 1.65
CA LEU A 48 3.89 11.62 2.11
C LEU A 48 5.03 11.01 2.91
N GLU A 49 4.75 10.60 4.14
CA GLU A 49 5.68 9.87 4.99
C GLU A 49 5.16 8.46 5.26
N VAL A 50 6.06 7.48 5.21
CA VAL A 50 5.74 6.09 5.59
C VAL A 50 6.52 5.76 6.84
N LYS A 51 5.80 5.45 7.92
CA LYS A 51 6.38 5.09 9.21
C LYS A 51 6.16 3.60 9.48
N ILE A 52 7.11 2.97 10.15
CA ILE A 52 7.04 1.54 10.50
C ILE A 52 7.11 1.40 12.02
N GLY A 53 6.17 0.65 12.60
CA GLY A 53 6.09 0.39 14.04
C GLY A 53 5.09 1.26 14.79
N ASP A 54 4.98 1.03 16.10
CA ASP A 54 3.94 1.64 16.96
C ASP A 54 4.26 3.08 17.39
N GLU A 55 5.54 3.47 17.40
CA GLU A 55 6.00 4.73 17.99
C GLU A 55 6.19 5.90 17.01
N LEU A 56 5.65 5.84 15.79
CA LEU A 56 5.85 6.91 14.78
C LEU A 56 7.34 7.25 14.54
N VAL A 57 8.23 6.30 14.83
CA VAL A 57 9.68 6.45 14.68
C VAL A 57 9.98 6.72 13.20
N ASP A 58 10.79 7.74 12.94
CA ASP A 58 11.33 8.00 11.60
C ASP A 58 11.94 6.68 11.12
N SER A 59 11.41 6.14 10.04
CA SER A 59 11.73 4.79 9.53
C SER A 59 13.19 4.58 9.10
N GLY A 60 14.07 5.54 9.42
CA GLY A 60 15.49 5.52 9.12
C GLY A 60 15.79 5.76 7.64
N GLU A 61 17.08 5.65 7.29
CA GLU A 61 17.47 5.45 5.90
C GLU A 61 16.99 4.08 5.45
N ASN A 62 16.21 4.05 4.37
CA ASN A 62 15.86 2.77 3.76
C ASN A 62 17.10 2.15 3.12
N ALA A 63 17.60 1.07 3.72
CA ALA A 63 18.67 0.26 3.13
C ALA A 63 18.33 -0.28 1.72
N PHE A 64 17.05 -0.36 1.36
CA PHE A 64 16.58 -0.84 0.06
C PHE A 64 16.25 0.25 -0.97
N VAL A 65 16.01 1.50 -0.52
CA VAL A 65 15.40 2.53 -1.39
C VAL A 65 16.18 3.84 -1.40
N GLY A 66 17.14 4.03 -0.48
CA GLY A 66 17.96 5.23 -0.38
C GLY A 66 17.21 6.40 0.25
N GLY A 67 17.63 6.82 1.44
CA GLY A 67 17.07 7.99 2.13
C GLY A 67 15.84 7.71 2.99
N LYS A 68 15.34 8.78 3.65
CA LYS A 68 14.17 8.75 4.55
C LYS A 68 12.89 8.41 3.77
N ASN A 69 11.95 7.67 4.37
CA ASN A 69 10.61 7.43 3.80
C ASN A 69 9.74 8.70 3.85
N ARG A 70 10.18 9.76 3.15
CA ARG A 70 9.50 11.05 3.05
C ARG A 70 9.64 11.59 1.64
N TRP A 71 8.53 11.67 0.93
CA TRP A 71 8.50 12.13 -0.46
C TRP A 71 7.55 13.30 -0.62
N LYS A 72 8.03 14.40 -1.20
CA LYS A 72 7.21 15.60 -1.43
C LYS A 72 6.17 15.32 -2.52
N TYR A 73 4.93 15.78 -2.35
CA TYR A 73 3.91 15.58 -3.39
C TYR A 73 4.30 16.23 -4.73
N SER A 74 5.05 17.33 -4.70
CA SER A 74 5.54 18.02 -5.90
C SER A 74 6.50 17.19 -6.76
N THR A 75 7.08 16.11 -6.23
CA THR A 75 7.97 15.22 -7.00
C THR A 75 7.24 14.02 -7.58
N PHE A 76 5.93 13.87 -7.31
CA PHE A 76 5.15 12.74 -7.77
C PHE A 76 4.83 12.93 -9.26
N VAL A 77 5.20 11.95 -10.06
CA VAL A 77 4.98 11.94 -11.51
C VAL A 77 3.75 11.10 -11.87
N ASN A 78 3.52 10.05 -11.08
CA ASN A 78 2.31 9.25 -11.14
C ASN A 78 2.02 8.60 -9.80
N TRP A 79 0.75 8.36 -9.51
CA TRP A 79 0.34 7.47 -8.43
C TRP A 79 -0.91 6.73 -8.85
N GLU A 80 -1.07 5.51 -8.35
CA GLU A 80 -2.20 4.65 -8.65
C GLU A 80 -2.62 3.89 -7.40
N LEU A 81 -3.92 3.66 -7.29
CA LEU A 81 -4.52 2.83 -6.26
C LEU A 81 -5.27 1.68 -6.92
N TRP A 82 -4.89 0.44 -6.63
CA TRP A 82 -5.52 -0.72 -7.23
C TRP A 82 -6.32 -1.52 -6.21
N TRP A 83 -7.50 -1.96 -6.66
CA TRP A 83 -8.43 -2.81 -5.91
C TRP A 83 -8.90 -2.23 -4.57
N PRO A 84 -9.59 -1.07 -4.55
CA PRO A 84 -10.02 -0.42 -3.31
C PRO A 84 -10.91 -1.27 -2.38
N SER A 85 -11.48 -2.37 -2.87
CA SER A 85 -12.34 -3.30 -2.11
C SER A 85 -11.62 -4.53 -1.50
N PHE A 86 -10.34 -4.76 -1.79
CA PHE A 86 -9.52 -5.92 -1.36
C PHE A 86 -8.29 -5.43 -0.55
N PRO A 87 -7.31 -6.20 0.01
CA PRO A 87 -6.06 -5.58 0.45
C PRO A 87 -5.49 -4.79 -0.73
N ILE A 88 -5.39 -3.49 -0.53
CA ILE A 88 -5.27 -2.49 -1.59
C ILE A 88 -3.78 -2.32 -1.87
N LEU A 89 -3.38 -2.17 -3.13
CA LEU A 89 -2.00 -1.84 -3.47
C LEU A 89 -1.94 -0.37 -3.88
N VAL A 90 -1.09 0.42 -3.23
CA VAL A 90 -0.77 1.77 -3.69
C VAL A 90 0.59 1.75 -4.37
N TYR A 91 0.64 2.42 -5.50
CA TYR A 91 1.85 2.66 -6.28
C TYR A 91 2.05 4.16 -6.39
N PHE A 92 3.29 4.62 -6.27
CA PHE A 92 3.65 5.94 -6.74
C PHE A 92 5.06 5.95 -7.35
N LYS A 93 5.22 6.84 -8.32
CA LYS A 93 6.49 7.16 -8.98
C LYS A 93 6.84 8.60 -8.67
N GLU A 94 8.05 8.80 -8.18
CA GLU A 94 8.57 10.09 -7.72
C GLU A 94 9.93 10.39 -8.36
N THR A 95 10.39 11.64 -8.37
CA THR A 95 11.70 12.05 -8.94
C THR A 95 12.70 12.63 -7.93
N GLN A 96 12.37 12.66 -6.63
CA GLN A 96 13.23 13.14 -5.56
C GLN A 96 14.42 12.21 -5.33
N THR A 97 14.21 10.89 -5.38
CA THR A 97 15.27 9.91 -5.16
C THR A 97 16.10 9.70 -6.43
N LYS A 98 15.47 9.64 -7.61
CA LYS A 98 16.14 9.49 -8.90
C LYS A 98 15.52 10.39 -9.99
N PRO A 99 16.31 11.07 -10.83
CA PRO A 99 15.79 11.92 -11.92
C PRO A 99 14.90 11.16 -12.91
N GLU A 100 15.25 9.89 -13.21
CA GLU A 100 14.50 8.99 -14.11
C GLU A 100 13.15 8.52 -13.50
N GLY A 101 13.03 8.74 -12.18
CA GLY A 101 11.93 8.42 -11.31
C GLY A 101 12.06 7.06 -10.61
N GLN A 102 11.89 7.06 -9.29
CA GLN A 102 11.86 5.87 -8.45
C GLN A 102 10.41 5.42 -8.24
N VAL A 103 10.21 4.11 -8.30
CA VAL A 103 8.92 3.47 -8.09
C VAL A 103 8.86 2.91 -6.67
N HIS A 104 7.70 3.11 -6.03
CA HIS A 104 7.38 2.56 -4.73
C HIS A 104 6.04 1.81 -4.78
N PHE A 105 6.01 0.63 -4.16
CA PHE A 105 4.81 -0.18 -3.98
C PHE A 105 4.61 -0.46 -2.50
N PHE A 106 3.41 -0.20 -2.02
CA PHE A 106 3.07 -0.45 -0.63
C PHE A 106 1.71 -1.13 -0.51
N PRO A 107 1.62 -2.22 0.27
CA PRO A 107 0.32 -2.75 0.65
C PRO A 107 -0.38 -1.75 1.57
N VAL A 108 -1.62 -1.43 1.23
CA VAL A 108 -2.55 -0.57 1.95
C VAL A 108 -3.65 -1.43 2.52
N ILE A 109 -3.79 -1.35 3.83
CA ILE A 109 -4.66 -2.25 4.59
C ILE A 109 -5.70 -1.49 5.43
N PHE A 110 -5.64 -0.16 5.39
CA PHE A 110 -6.61 0.76 5.99
C PHE A 110 -7.57 1.31 4.92
N ASN A 111 -8.42 2.28 5.29
CA ASN A 111 -9.49 2.83 4.45
C ASN A 111 -8.96 3.41 3.12
N GLY A 112 -9.05 2.61 2.04
CA GLY A 112 -8.57 2.98 0.72
C GLY A 112 -9.28 4.18 0.10
N LYS A 113 -10.55 4.40 0.44
CA LYS A 113 -11.28 5.59 -0.01
C LYS A 113 -10.66 6.84 0.61
N GLN A 114 -10.41 6.82 1.92
CA GLN A 114 -9.76 7.93 2.60
C GLN A 114 -8.36 8.19 2.04
N LEU A 115 -7.59 7.14 1.78
CA LEU A 115 -6.28 7.27 1.11
C LEU A 115 -6.41 7.93 -0.26
N TYR A 116 -7.34 7.45 -1.08
CA TYR A 116 -7.59 7.99 -2.42
C TYR A 116 -7.96 9.47 -2.36
N ASP A 117 -8.90 9.84 -1.49
CA ASP A 117 -9.38 11.22 -1.35
C ASP A 117 -8.22 12.17 -0.96
N VAL A 118 -7.39 11.78 0.01
CA VAL A 118 -6.22 12.58 0.43
C VAL A 118 -5.17 12.66 -0.68
N MET A 119 -4.91 11.56 -1.39
CA MET A 119 -3.95 11.55 -2.50
C MET A 119 -4.41 12.42 -3.66
N VAL A 120 -5.71 12.43 -3.99
CA VAL A 120 -6.28 13.33 -5.00
C VAL A 120 -6.14 14.79 -4.57
N GLU A 121 -6.45 15.11 -3.31
CA GLU A 121 -6.33 16.47 -2.78
C GLU A 121 -4.88 16.98 -2.83
N ARG A 122 -3.90 16.13 -2.51
CA ARG A 122 -2.50 16.55 -2.29
C ARG A 122 -1.58 16.35 -3.49
N ALA A 123 -1.79 15.28 -4.26
CA ALA A 123 -0.96 14.91 -5.41
C ALA A 123 -1.71 15.05 -6.75
N GLY A 124 -2.97 15.49 -6.72
CA GLY A 124 -3.83 15.59 -7.90
C GLY A 124 -4.43 14.24 -8.32
N PRO A 125 -5.32 14.23 -9.32
CA PRO A 125 -6.00 13.02 -9.77
C PRO A 125 -4.98 12.00 -10.32
N SER A 126 -5.20 10.74 -9.97
CA SER A 126 -4.47 9.61 -10.54
C SER A 126 -4.76 9.52 -12.05
N LYS A 127 -3.79 9.06 -12.85
CA LYS A 127 -3.95 8.96 -14.31
C LYS A 127 -4.85 7.80 -14.72
N THR A 128 -4.87 6.70 -13.97
CA THR A 128 -5.58 5.48 -14.39
C THR A 128 -6.47 4.82 -13.33
N SER A 129 -6.30 5.17 -12.04
CA SER A 129 -7.06 4.69 -10.89
C SER A 129 -8.19 5.61 -10.42
N GLY A 130 -8.60 6.61 -11.22
CA GLY A 130 -9.80 7.40 -10.92
C GLY A 130 -11.03 6.51 -10.71
N PRO A 131 -11.93 6.79 -9.74
CA PRO A 131 -13.19 6.07 -9.64
C PRO A 131 -13.91 6.21 -10.97
N LYS A 132 -14.12 5.08 -11.65
CA LYS A 132 -15.02 5.03 -12.80
C LYS A 132 -16.42 5.22 -12.23
N GLU A 133 -17.15 6.22 -12.70
CA GLU A 133 -18.56 6.38 -12.38
C GLU A 133 -19.26 5.03 -12.62
N SER A 134 -19.83 4.49 -11.56
CA SER A 134 -20.63 3.25 -11.56
C SER A 134 -22.06 3.55 -11.91
#